data_AF-A0A1B0DPP5-F1
#
_entry.id   AF-A0A1B0DPP5-F1
#
_cell.length_a   1.000
_cell.length_b   1.000
_cell.length_c   1.000
_cell.angle_alpha   90.00
_cell.angle_beta   90.00
_cell.angle_gamma   90.00
#
_symmetry.space_group_name_H-M   'P 1'
#
loop_
_entity.id
_entity.type
_entity.pdbx_description
1 polymer ?
#
loop_
_entity_poly.entity_id
_entity_poly.type
_entity_poly.pdbx_seq_one_letter_code
_entity_poly.pdbx_strand_id
1 'polypeptide(L)'
;MKNRRPYDLKVIIAAYNFSMIVMCCWIIYAYHQVGFYFSTFMSCVEMDFSVNPTLMKGLTITWLVMMTKVIELVDTVFFVLRKKQKQVSVLHVYHHASTLFLCWLGAKYVGTGVAIFSILVNSVVHVLMYSYYFLSIFNNLQRRLRPIKPYITVIQMVQFTMILVHLAVTAYFDCTLPKAILAMYFPNVIVIFYMFYMFFKSTYVRESNKGKK
;
A
#
# COMPACT_ATOMS: atom_id res chain seq x y z
N MET A 1 10.78 -20.90 14.22
CA MET A 1 11.10 -20.02 15.37
C MET A 1 10.57 -20.49 16.74
N LYS A 2 9.86 -21.62 16.87
CA LYS A 2 9.23 -22.05 18.14
C LYS A 2 10.20 -22.06 19.34
N ASN A 3 11.38 -22.68 19.17
CA ASN A 3 12.34 -22.91 20.25
C ASN A 3 13.54 -21.93 20.29
N ARG A 4 13.49 -20.80 19.57
CA ARG A 4 14.58 -19.80 19.53
C ARG A 4 14.18 -18.47 20.19
N ARG A 5 15.11 -17.69 20.74
CA ARG A 5 14.83 -16.34 21.29
C ARG A 5 14.51 -15.35 20.15
N PRO A 6 13.70 -14.30 20.39
CA PRO A 6 13.42 -13.29 19.38
C PRO A 6 14.69 -12.50 19.05
N TYR A 7 14.93 -12.23 17.77
CA TYR A 7 16.09 -11.44 17.33
C TYR A 7 15.89 -9.94 17.61
N ASP A 8 16.95 -9.25 18.02
CA ASP A 8 16.98 -7.78 18.05
C ASP A 8 17.44 -7.26 16.68
N LEU A 9 16.46 -6.84 15.87
CA LEU A 9 16.66 -6.37 14.49
C LEU A 9 16.37 -4.87 14.37
N LYS A 10 16.44 -4.10 15.46
CA LYS A 10 16.03 -2.67 15.47
C LYS A 10 16.72 -1.85 14.38
N VAL A 11 18.05 -1.95 14.25
CA VAL A 11 18.83 -1.19 13.27
C VAL A 11 18.46 -1.58 11.85
N ILE A 12 18.29 -2.89 11.60
CA ILE A 12 17.92 -3.43 10.28
C ILE A 12 16.52 -2.96 9.89
N ILE A 13 15.56 -3.02 10.82
CA ILE A 13 14.18 -2.54 10.59
C ILE A 13 14.15 -1.03 10.39
N ALA A 14 14.99 -0.28 11.11
CA ALA A 14 15.11 1.17 10.92
C ALA A 14 15.63 1.50 9.51
N ALA A 15 16.71 0.86 9.08
CA ALA A 15 17.27 1.02 7.74
C ALA A 15 16.26 0.62 6.65
N TYR A 16 15.57 -0.51 6.84
CA TYR A 16 14.51 -0.97 5.94
C TYR A 16 13.38 0.04 5.82
N ASN A 17 12.77 0.48 6.94
CA ASN A 17 11.67 1.44 6.91
C ASN A 17 12.10 2.76 6.25
N PHE A 18 13.32 3.23 6.54
CA PHE A 18 13.88 4.42 5.90
C PHE A 18 14.05 4.23 4.38
N SER A 19 14.56 3.07 3.95
CA SER A 19 14.70 2.75 2.52
C SER A 19 13.34 2.71 1.81
N MET A 20 12.29 2.19 2.47
CA MET A 20 10.93 2.17 1.94
C MET A 20 10.36 3.58 1.78
N ILE A 21 10.61 4.48 2.73
CA ILE A 21 10.23 5.90 2.61
C ILE A 21 10.89 6.53 1.38
N VAL A 22 12.21 6.35 1.22
CA VAL A 22 12.96 6.88 0.09
C VAL A 22 12.44 6.33 -1.24
N MET A 23 12.19 5.01 -1.32
CA MET A 23 11.65 4.37 -2.52
C MET A 23 10.26 4.91 -2.88
N CYS A 24 9.34 5.07 -1.90
CA CYS A 24 8.02 5.61 -2.17
C CYS A 24 8.07 7.09 -2.61
N CYS A 25 8.92 7.91 -2.00
CA CYS A 25 9.16 9.29 -2.44
C CYS A 25 9.71 9.33 -3.88
N TRP A 26 10.66 8.46 -4.19
CA TRP A 26 11.23 8.35 -5.53
C TRP A 26 10.19 7.92 -6.57
N ILE A 27 9.32 6.95 -6.26
CA ILE A 27 8.21 6.53 -7.14
C ILE A 27 7.29 7.71 -7.47
N ILE A 28 6.89 8.49 -6.45
CA ILE A 28 6.04 9.67 -6.64
C ILE A 28 6.73 10.68 -7.57
N TYR A 29 8.00 10.98 -7.31
CA TYR A 29 8.79 11.87 -8.15
C TYR A 29 8.94 11.35 -9.58
N ALA A 30 9.22 10.06 -9.76
CA ALA A 30 9.45 9.45 -11.05
C ALA A 30 8.19 9.48 -11.94
N TYR A 31 7.00 9.19 -11.40
CA TYR A 31 5.75 9.32 -12.16
C TYR A 31 5.42 10.76 -12.51
N HIS A 32 5.72 11.71 -11.62
CA HIS A 32 5.56 13.13 -11.90
C HIS A 32 6.44 13.58 -13.09
N GLN A 33 7.68 13.09 -13.20
CA GLN A 33 8.56 13.39 -14.35
C GLN A 33 8.05 12.82 -15.68
N VAL A 34 7.22 11.78 -15.63
CA VAL A 34 6.62 11.13 -16.81
C VAL A 34 5.28 11.79 -17.19
N GLY A 35 4.86 12.85 -16.47
CA GLY A 35 3.66 13.62 -16.78
C GLY A 35 2.37 13.07 -16.17
N PHE A 36 2.48 12.13 -15.22
CA PHE A 36 1.33 11.62 -14.47
C PHE A 36 1.16 12.42 -13.18
N TYR A 37 0.07 13.18 -13.11
CA TYR A 37 -0.26 14.04 -11.99
C TYR A 37 -1.50 13.54 -11.26
N PHE A 38 -1.65 13.94 -10.00
CA PHE A 38 -2.89 13.74 -9.25
C PHE A 38 -4.10 14.40 -9.93
N SER A 39 -3.89 15.45 -10.73
CA SER A 39 -4.96 16.12 -11.50
C SER A 39 -5.54 15.27 -12.63
N THR A 40 -4.83 14.24 -13.08
CA THR A 40 -5.32 13.28 -14.09
C THR A 40 -6.27 12.22 -13.49
N PHE A 41 -6.58 12.31 -12.19
CA PHE A 41 -7.39 11.36 -11.41
C PHE A 41 -8.81 11.13 -11.94
N MET A 42 -9.48 12.17 -12.44
CA MET A 42 -10.87 12.08 -12.94
C MET A 42 -10.95 11.81 -14.44
N SER A 43 -9.80 11.73 -15.12
CA SER A 43 -9.75 11.49 -16.55
C SER A 43 -9.57 10.00 -16.82
N CYS A 44 -10.32 9.52 -17.80
CA CYS A 44 -10.08 8.21 -18.39
C CYS A 44 -8.72 8.27 -19.12
N VAL A 45 -7.65 7.83 -18.46
CA VAL A 45 -6.34 7.70 -19.12
C VAL A 45 -6.31 6.35 -19.81
N GLU A 46 -6.47 6.37 -21.13
CA GLU A 46 -6.42 5.17 -21.96
C GLU A 46 -5.07 4.47 -21.85
N MET A 47 -5.09 3.14 -21.97
CA MET A 47 -3.87 2.34 -22.09
C MET A 47 -3.23 2.60 -23.45
N ASP A 48 -2.01 3.11 -23.44
CA ASP A 48 -1.17 3.21 -24.62
C ASP A 48 -0.13 2.09 -24.59
N PHE A 49 0.03 1.38 -25.71
CA PHE A 49 1.05 0.34 -25.90
C PHE A 49 2.12 0.76 -26.92
N SER A 50 2.14 2.03 -27.31
CA SER A 50 3.13 2.59 -28.24
C SER A 50 4.53 2.56 -27.63
N VAL A 51 5.54 2.30 -28.44
CA VAL A 51 6.94 2.31 -27.97
C VAL A 51 7.44 3.75 -28.00
N ASN A 52 7.07 4.52 -26.98
CA ASN A 52 7.56 5.89 -26.80
C ASN A 52 8.44 5.99 -25.53
N PRO A 53 9.46 6.87 -25.50
CA PRO A 53 10.41 6.94 -24.38
C PRO A 53 9.75 7.25 -23.02
N THR A 54 8.67 8.02 -23.01
CA THR A 54 7.96 8.44 -21.79
C THR A 54 7.18 7.27 -21.19
N LEU A 55 6.44 6.54 -22.01
CA LEU A 55 5.69 5.35 -21.64
C LEU A 55 6.62 4.22 -21.20
N MET A 56 7.72 4.00 -21.91
CA MET A 56 8.72 3.00 -21.52
C MET A 56 9.33 3.30 -20.15
N LYS A 57 9.56 4.59 -19.83
CA LYS A 57 9.93 5.01 -18.48
C LYS A 57 8.80 4.72 -17.47
N GLY A 58 7.55 5.06 -17.80
CA GLY A 58 6.38 4.75 -16.99
C GLY A 58 6.25 3.26 -16.65
N LEU A 59 6.40 2.39 -17.66
CA LEU A 59 6.40 0.93 -17.51
C LEU A 59 7.54 0.43 -16.63
N THR A 60 8.74 0.99 -16.80
CA THR A 60 9.90 0.67 -15.95
C THR A 60 9.63 1.03 -14.49
N ILE A 61 9.00 2.20 -14.24
CA ILE A 61 8.59 2.60 -12.90
C ILE A 61 7.53 1.65 -12.35
N THR A 62 6.52 1.27 -13.14
CA THR A 62 5.49 0.28 -12.74
C THR A 62 6.12 -1.06 -12.37
N TRP A 63 7.12 -1.51 -13.13
CA TRP A 63 7.88 -2.72 -12.81
C TRP A 63 8.65 -2.58 -11.48
N LEU A 64 9.27 -1.43 -11.23
CA LEU A 64 9.93 -1.17 -9.95
C LEU A 64 8.94 -1.15 -8.78
N VAL A 65 7.73 -0.63 -8.98
CA VAL A 65 6.64 -0.70 -7.98
C VAL A 65 6.25 -2.15 -7.69
N MET A 66 6.20 -3.03 -8.71
CA MET A 66 5.98 -4.45 -8.47
C MET A 66 7.11 -5.05 -7.61
N MET A 67 8.36 -4.65 -7.85
CA MET A 67 9.50 -5.09 -7.04
C MET A 67 9.41 -4.57 -5.60
N THR A 68 8.93 -3.36 -5.36
CA THR A 68 8.71 -2.90 -3.97
C THR A 68 7.69 -3.77 -3.25
N LYS A 69 6.65 -4.29 -3.92
CA LYS A 69 5.71 -5.24 -3.31
C LYS A 69 6.34 -6.57 -2.93
N VAL A 70 7.34 -7.04 -3.67
CA VAL A 70 8.15 -8.20 -3.27
C VAL A 70 8.97 -7.87 -2.03
N ILE A 71 9.59 -6.69 -1.97
CA ILE A 71 10.37 -6.22 -0.82
C ILE A 71 9.49 -6.08 0.43
N GLU A 72 8.24 -5.62 0.28
CA GLU A 72 7.28 -5.50 1.38
C GLU A 72 6.98 -6.85 2.07
N LEU A 73 7.19 -7.99 1.41
CA LEU A 73 7.05 -9.30 2.06
C LEU A 73 8.03 -9.49 3.23
N VAL A 74 9.16 -8.78 3.22
CA VAL A 74 10.16 -8.77 4.29
C VAL A 74 9.57 -8.28 5.62
N ASP A 75 8.52 -7.45 5.61
CA ASP A 75 7.79 -7.07 6.82
C ASP A 75 7.27 -8.29 7.59
N THR A 76 6.74 -9.26 6.85
CA THR A 76 6.26 -10.53 7.41
C THR A 76 7.40 -11.35 7.99
N VAL A 77 8.56 -11.36 7.33
CA VAL A 77 9.78 -12.02 7.82
C VAL A 77 10.23 -11.38 9.14
N PHE A 78 10.25 -10.05 9.25
CA PHE A 78 10.58 -9.36 10.50
C PHE A 78 9.61 -9.71 11.63
N PHE A 79 8.30 -9.80 11.36
CA PHE A 79 7.32 -10.20 12.37
C PHE A 79 7.56 -11.62 12.88
N VAL A 80 7.88 -12.56 11.98
CA VAL A 80 8.18 -13.95 12.33
C VAL A 80 9.48 -14.04 13.15
N LEU A 81 10.54 -13.38 12.72
CA LEU A 81 11.85 -13.38 13.40
C LEU A 81 11.80 -12.72 14.78
N ARG A 82 10.96 -11.69 14.97
CA ARG A 82 10.73 -11.03 16.27
C ARG A 82 9.68 -11.70 17.14
N LYS A 83 9.12 -12.83 16.71
CA LYS A 83 8.01 -13.55 17.39
C LYS A 83 6.77 -12.67 17.62
N LYS A 84 6.52 -11.69 16.76
CA LYS A 84 5.33 -10.82 16.82
C LYS A 84 4.18 -11.42 16.03
N GLN A 85 3.79 -12.66 16.37
CA GLN A 85 2.77 -13.42 15.62
C GLN A 85 1.39 -12.72 15.58
N LYS A 86 1.07 -11.90 16.59
CA LYS A 86 -0.13 -11.05 16.55
C LYS A 86 -0.16 -10.04 15.39
N GLN A 87 1.00 -9.69 14.83
CA GLN A 87 1.11 -8.79 13.66
C GLN A 87 0.94 -9.54 12.33
N VAL A 88 1.22 -10.84 12.29
CA VAL A 88 0.96 -11.71 11.13
C VAL A 88 -0.53 -12.11 11.15
N SER A 89 -1.39 -11.10 10.99
CA SER A 89 -2.84 -11.29 10.93
C SER A 89 -3.28 -11.78 9.55
N VAL A 90 -4.50 -12.32 9.47
CA VAL A 90 -5.13 -12.66 8.18
C VAL A 90 -5.20 -11.43 7.26
N LEU A 91 -5.48 -10.25 7.82
CA LEU A 91 -5.47 -8.99 7.08
C LEU A 91 -4.10 -8.70 6.45
N HIS A 92 -3.02 -8.83 7.23
CA HIS A 92 -1.66 -8.59 6.74
C HIS A 92 -1.31 -9.53 5.60
N VAL A 93 -1.47 -10.84 5.81
CA VAL A 93 -1.08 -11.85 4.83
C VAL A 93 -1.94 -11.75 3.56
N TYR A 94 -3.25 -11.59 3.71
CA TYR A 94 -4.16 -11.42 2.58
C TYR A 94 -3.80 -10.19 1.76
N HIS A 95 -3.60 -9.04 2.41
CA HIS A 95 -3.23 -7.78 1.76
C HIS A 95 -1.90 -7.92 0.98
N HIS A 96 -0.83 -8.40 1.61
CA HIS A 96 0.46 -8.50 0.94
C HIS A 96 0.47 -9.52 -0.20
N ALA A 97 -0.23 -10.65 -0.04
CA ALA A 97 -0.36 -11.63 -1.11
C ALA A 97 -1.20 -11.10 -2.29
N SER A 98 -2.37 -10.52 -2.01
CA SER A 98 -3.26 -10.05 -3.07
C SER A 98 -2.71 -8.83 -3.79
N THR A 99 -2.09 -7.89 -3.07
CA THR A 99 -1.48 -6.69 -3.69
C THR A 99 -0.30 -7.05 -4.58
N LEU A 100 0.57 -8.00 -4.19
CA LEU A 100 1.64 -8.47 -5.06
C LEU A 100 1.10 -9.10 -6.35
N PHE A 101 0.10 -9.96 -6.23
CA PHE A 101 -0.54 -10.61 -7.39
C PHE A 101 -1.19 -9.59 -8.33
N LEU A 102 -1.94 -8.63 -7.77
CA LEU A 102 -2.59 -7.57 -8.54
C LEU A 102 -1.58 -6.62 -9.19
N CYS A 103 -0.49 -6.27 -8.50
CA CYS A 103 0.59 -5.47 -9.08
C CYS A 103 1.30 -6.20 -10.22
N TRP A 104 1.50 -7.51 -10.11
CA TRP A 104 2.04 -8.31 -11.22
C TRP A 104 1.11 -8.32 -12.43
N LEU A 105 -0.21 -8.53 -12.23
CA LEU A 105 -1.19 -8.44 -13.30
C LEU A 105 -1.27 -7.04 -13.91
N GLY A 106 -1.23 -6.00 -13.07
CA GLY A 106 -1.20 -4.60 -13.50
C GLY A 106 0.03 -4.30 -14.36
N ALA A 107 1.23 -4.68 -13.91
CA ALA A 107 2.46 -4.48 -14.66
C ALA A 107 2.48 -5.25 -15.98
N LYS A 108 1.89 -6.46 -16.02
CA LYS A 108 1.90 -7.32 -17.20
C LYS A 108 0.87 -6.94 -18.26
N TYR A 109 -0.33 -6.54 -17.86
CA TYR A 109 -1.48 -6.39 -18.77
C TYR A 109 -2.03 -4.97 -18.89
N VAL A 110 -1.76 -4.10 -17.91
CA VAL A 110 -2.22 -2.71 -17.92
C VAL A 110 -1.06 -1.77 -18.23
N GLY A 111 0.08 -1.98 -17.58
CA GLY A 111 1.31 -1.22 -17.75
C GLY A 111 1.25 0.18 -17.14
N THR A 112 0.37 1.04 -17.65
CA THR A 112 0.22 2.46 -17.31
C THR A 112 -1.25 2.91 -17.36
N GLY A 113 -1.55 4.17 -17.07
CA GLY A 113 -2.92 4.72 -17.09
C GLY A 113 -3.63 4.58 -15.73
N VAL A 114 -4.82 3.95 -15.70
CA VAL A 114 -5.68 3.81 -14.50
C VAL A 114 -4.95 3.25 -13.28
N ALA A 115 -3.99 2.34 -13.48
CA ALA A 115 -3.22 1.74 -12.38
C ALA A 115 -2.32 2.76 -11.63
N ILE A 116 -1.89 3.83 -12.31
CA ILE A 116 -0.93 4.81 -11.77
C ILE A 116 -1.55 5.59 -10.61
N PHE A 117 -2.85 5.92 -10.68
CA PHE A 117 -3.52 6.60 -9.58
C PHE A 117 -3.45 5.80 -8.28
N SER A 118 -3.80 4.51 -8.33
CA SER A 118 -3.70 3.61 -7.18
C SER A 118 -2.28 3.52 -6.63
N ILE A 119 -1.27 3.50 -7.51
CA ILE A 119 0.15 3.44 -7.14
C ILE A 119 0.59 4.74 -6.44
N LEU A 120 0.20 5.90 -6.96
CA LEU A 120 0.55 7.21 -6.39
C LEU A 120 -0.06 7.39 -5.00
N VAL A 121 -1.36 7.15 -4.86
CA VAL A 121 -2.03 7.23 -3.54
C VAL A 121 -1.42 6.24 -2.57
N ASN A 122 -1.17 5.00 -3.00
CA ASN A 122 -0.53 4.00 -2.15
C ASN A 122 0.87 4.44 -1.71
N SER A 123 1.67 5.00 -2.62
CA SER A 123 3.00 5.49 -2.30
C SER A 123 2.96 6.62 -1.27
N VAL A 124 2.02 7.57 -1.39
CA VAL A 124 1.84 8.65 -0.40
C VAL A 124 1.50 8.10 0.98
N VAL A 125 0.55 7.18 1.06
CA VAL A 125 0.17 6.58 2.34
C VAL A 125 1.29 5.69 2.90
N HIS A 126 2.04 4.98 2.05
CA HIS A 126 3.20 4.20 2.45
C HIS A 126 4.32 5.09 3.01
N VAL A 127 4.57 6.29 2.45
CA VAL A 127 5.49 7.26 3.06
C VAL A 127 5.05 7.57 4.49
N LEU A 128 3.78 7.88 4.73
CA LEU A 128 3.26 8.19 6.07
C LEU A 128 3.36 7.00 7.03
N MET A 129 3.00 5.81 6.55
CA MET A 129 2.97 4.57 7.34
C MET A 129 4.37 4.08 7.70
N TYR A 130 5.31 4.04 6.75
CA TYR A 130 6.71 3.69 7.03
C TYR A 130 7.43 4.76 7.85
N SER A 131 7.09 6.04 7.67
CA SER A 131 7.59 7.11 8.56
C SER A 131 7.17 6.86 10.01
N TYR A 132 5.90 6.51 10.22
CA TYR A 132 5.43 6.12 11.56
C TYR A 132 6.18 4.89 12.10
N TYR A 133 6.37 3.85 11.29
CA TYR A 133 7.09 2.65 11.73
C TYR A 133 8.55 2.95 12.05
N PHE A 134 9.24 3.73 11.23
CA PHE A 134 10.61 4.18 11.49
C PHE A 134 10.71 4.93 12.82
N LEU A 135 9.86 5.94 13.01
CA LEU A 135 9.85 6.77 14.22
C LEU A 135 9.43 5.97 15.47
N SER A 136 8.57 4.97 15.32
CA SER A 136 8.11 4.12 16.43
C SER A 136 9.17 3.17 16.98
N ILE A 137 10.33 3.04 16.32
CA ILE A 137 11.47 2.25 16.81
C ILE A 137 12.14 2.94 18.00
N PHE A 138 12.11 4.27 18.04
CA PHE A 138 12.69 5.05 19.13
C PHE A 138 11.72 5.10 20.31
N ASN A 139 12.05 4.44 21.42
CA ASN A 139 11.16 4.27 22.59
C ASN A 139 10.53 5.58 23.10
N ASN A 140 11.29 6.69 23.12
CA ASN A 140 10.80 8.00 23.56
C ASN A 140 9.71 8.55 22.63
N LEU A 141 9.89 8.32 21.32
CA LEU A 141 9.00 8.81 20.29
C LEU A 141 7.78 7.89 20.13
N GLN A 142 7.94 6.58 20.34
CA GLN A 142 6.85 5.61 20.32
C GLN A 142 5.69 5.98 21.24
N ARG A 143 5.98 6.46 22.46
CA ARG A 143 4.93 6.89 23.41
C ARG A 143 4.17 8.11 22.88
N ARG A 144 4.89 9.09 22.30
CA ARG A 144 4.29 10.31 21.72
C ARG A 144 3.49 10.03 20.45
N LEU A 145 3.90 9.02 19.66
CA LEU A 145 3.26 8.67 18.40
C LEU A 145 2.09 7.70 18.55
N ARG A 146 1.95 7.02 19.69
CA ARG A 146 0.83 6.09 19.97
C ARG A 146 -0.58 6.67 19.63
N PRO A 147 -0.94 7.92 19.99
CA PRO A 147 -2.24 8.49 19.62
C PRO A 147 -2.44 8.73 18.12
N ILE A 148 -1.36 8.79 17.32
CA ILE A 148 -1.43 9.00 15.86
C ILE A 148 -1.82 7.72 15.11
N LYS A 149 -1.55 6.55 15.72
CA LYS A 149 -1.81 5.23 15.12
C LYS A 149 -3.22 5.05 14.51
N PRO A 150 -4.34 5.41 15.18
CA PRO A 150 -5.67 5.32 14.57
C PRO A 150 -5.83 6.21 13.33
N TYR A 151 -5.24 7.41 13.31
CA TYR A 151 -5.32 8.31 12.16
C TYR A 151 -4.63 7.74 10.92
N ILE A 152 -3.51 7.04 11.10
CA ILE A 152 -2.83 6.33 9.99
C ILE A 152 -3.76 5.26 9.40
N THR A 153 -4.48 4.54 10.26
CA THR A 153 -5.44 3.51 9.80
C THR A 153 -6.61 4.16 9.05
N VAL A 154 -7.09 5.33 9.52
CA VAL A 154 -8.13 6.10 8.82
C VAL A 154 -7.64 6.59 7.46
N ILE A 155 -6.42 7.11 7.35
CA ILE A 155 -5.82 7.53 6.09
C ILE A 155 -5.74 6.36 5.09
N GLN A 156 -5.36 5.16 5.56
CA GLN A 156 -5.36 3.95 4.73
C GLN A 156 -6.77 3.59 4.23
N MET A 157 -7.79 3.69 5.10
CA MET A 157 -9.19 3.47 4.68
C MET A 157 -9.66 4.50 3.65
N VAL A 158 -9.32 5.78 3.85
CA VAL A 158 -9.64 6.87 2.90
C VAL A 158 -8.97 6.61 1.54
N GLN A 159 -7.72 6.13 1.52
CA GLN A 159 -7.06 5.69 0.29
C GLN A 159 -7.89 4.65 -0.46
N PHE A 160 -8.35 3.59 0.22
CA PHE A 160 -9.13 2.55 -0.44
C PHE A 160 -10.45 3.08 -0.98
N THR A 161 -11.10 4.01 -0.27
CA THR A 161 -12.29 4.71 -0.78
C THR A 161 -11.98 5.51 -2.05
N MET A 162 -10.88 6.27 -2.08
CA MET A 162 -10.47 7.01 -3.28
C MET A 162 -10.21 6.08 -4.47
N ILE A 163 -9.57 4.93 -4.23
CA ILE A 163 -9.34 3.90 -5.27
C ILE A 163 -10.66 3.32 -5.76
N LEU A 164 -11.62 3.01 -4.87
CA LEU A 164 -12.93 2.49 -5.27
C LEU A 164 -13.72 3.49 -6.12
N VAL A 165 -13.69 4.78 -5.76
CA VAL A 165 -14.32 5.84 -6.56
C VAL A 165 -13.67 5.93 -7.94
N HIS A 166 -12.33 5.90 -8.01
CA HIS A 166 -11.62 5.92 -9.29
C HIS A 166 -12.00 4.75 -10.20
N LEU A 167 -12.08 3.54 -9.63
CA LEU A 167 -12.47 2.34 -10.37
C LEU A 167 -13.93 2.39 -10.82
N ALA A 168 -14.84 2.95 -10.02
CA ALA A 168 -16.23 3.14 -10.39
C ALA A 168 -16.38 4.14 -11.55
N VAL A 169 -15.64 5.25 -11.51
CA VAL A 169 -15.58 6.23 -12.61
C VAL A 169 -15.04 5.59 -13.87
N THR A 170 -13.94 4.83 -13.76
CA THR A 170 -13.34 4.10 -14.89
C THR A 170 -14.33 3.09 -15.51
N ALA A 171 -15.11 2.40 -14.67
CA ALA A 171 -16.13 1.46 -15.12
C ALA A 171 -17.32 2.14 -15.80
N TYR A 172 -17.71 3.33 -15.32
CA TYR A 172 -18.84 4.09 -15.87
C TYR A 172 -18.54 4.68 -17.25
N PHE A 173 -17.32 5.18 -17.46
CA PHE A 173 -16.90 5.78 -18.73
C PHE A 173 -16.38 4.77 -19.77
N ASP A 174 -16.56 3.46 -19.54
CA ASP A 174 -16.08 2.38 -20.43
C ASP A 174 -14.62 2.56 -20.89
N CYS A 175 -13.76 2.97 -19.96
CA CYS A 175 -12.33 3.08 -20.22
C CYS A 175 -11.74 1.75 -20.72
N THR A 176 -10.66 1.81 -21.49
CA THR A 176 -10.00 0.65 -22.14
C THR A 176 -9.47 -0.43 -21.17
N LEU A 177 -9.69 -0.31 -19.86
CA LEU A 177 -9.29 -1.29 -18.86
C LEU A 177 -9.97 -2.66 -19.11
N PRO A 178 -9.21 -3.77 -19.19
CA PRO A 178 -9.80 -5.08 -19.37
C PRO A 178 -10.80 -5.42 -18.26
N LYS A 179 -12.05 -5.73 -18.65
CA LYS A 179 -13.15 -6.00 -17.72
C LYS A 179 -12.80 -7.11 -16.70
N ALA A 180 -12.00 -8.09 -17.10
CA ALA A 180 -11.50 -9.14 -16.20
C ALA A 180 -10.62 -8.61 -15.07
N ILE A 181 -9.72 -7.65 -15.36
CA ILE A 181 -8.83 -7.05 -14.35
C ILE A 181 -9.66 -6.18 -13.40
N LEU A 182 -10.61 -5.41 -13.94
CA LEU A 182 -11.54 -4.62 -13.14
C LEU A 182 -12.39 -5.51 -12.21
N ALA A 183 -12.96 -6.60 -12.74
CA ALA A 183 -13.78 -7.55 -12.00
C ALA A 183 -13.03 -8.29 -10.88
N MET A 184 -11.70 -8.38 -10.97
CA MET A 184 -10.87 -8.94 -9.91
C MET A 184 -10.38 -7.86 -8.93
N TYR A 185 -9.97 -6.69 -9.43
CA TYR A 185 -9.42 -5.62 -8.59
C TYR A 185 -10.48 -4.97 -7.72
N PHE A 186 -11.65 -4.63 -8.28
CA PHE A 186 -12.72 -3.93 -7.55
C PHE A 186 -13.21 -4.70 -6.31
N PRO A 187 -13.55 -6.01 -6.38
CA PRO A 187 -13.91 -6.77 -5.18
C PRO A 187 -12.75 -6.92 -4.20
N ASN A 188 -11.50 -7.03 -4.66
CA ASN A 188 -10.35 -7.14 -3.77
C ASN A 188 -10.19 -5.88 -2.90
N VAL A 189 -10.35 -4.68 -3.47
CA VAL A 189 -10.29 -3.43 -2.70
C VAL A 189 -11.43 -3.36 -1.67
N ILE A 190 -12.63 -3.83 -2.00
CA ILE A 190 -13.75 -3.93 -1.05
C ILE A 190 -13.41 -4.86 0.12
N VAL A 191 -12.87 -6.05 -0.16
CA VAL A 191 -12.48 -7.02 0.88
C VAL A 191 -11.42 -6.41 1.80
N ILE A 192 -10.38 -5.79 1.24
CA ILE A 192 -9.33 -5.14 2.03
C ILE A 192 -9.92 -4.01 2.88
N PHE A 193 -10.76 -3.14 2.30
CA PHE A 193 -11.43 -2.07 3.04
C PHE A 193 -12.23 -2.62 4.22
N TYR A 194 -13.02 -3.68 4.00
CA TYR A 194 -13.80 -4.33 5.06
C TYR A 194 -12.91 -4.89 6.17
N MET A 195 -11.80 -5.55 5.82
CA MET A 195 -10.86 -6.09 6.81
C MET A 195 -10.19 -4.97 7.62
N PHE A 196 -9.85 -3.83 7.00
CA PHE A 196 -9.34 -2.64 7.69
C PHE A 196 -10.39 -2.01 8.61
N TYR A 197 -11.64 -1.90 8.16
CA TYR A 197 -12.74 -1.42 8.98
C TYR A 197 -12.98 -2.31 10.21
N MET A 198 -12.96 -3.63 10.02
CA MET A 198 -13.07 -4.60 11.12
C MET A 198 -11.89 -4.51 12.08
N PHE A 199 -10.67 -4.33 11.57
CA PHE A 199 -9.48 -4.07 12.38
C PHE A 199 -9.61 -2.77 13.19
N PHE A 200 -10.10 -1.70 12.57
CA PHE A 200 -10.30 -0.41 13.23
C PHE A 200 -11.34 -0.50 14.36
N LYS A 201 -12.49 -1.11 14.09
CA LYS A 201 -13.56 -1.31 15.07
C LYS A 201 -13.12 -2.18 16.24
N SER A 202 -12.40 -3.27 15.97
CA SER A 202 -11.94 -4.20 17.00
C SER A 202 -10.81 -3.63 17.87
N THR A 203 -9.91 -2.84 17.28
CA THR A 203 -8.73 -2.32 17.98
C THR A 203 -9.01 -1.00 18.68
N TYR A 204 -9.72 -0.06 18.06
CA TYR A 204 -9.84 1.30 18.61
C TYR A 204 -11.18 1.55 19.29
N VAL A 205 -12.28 1.12 18.68
CA VAL A 205 -13.63 1.37 19.23
C VAL A 205 -13.93 0.43 20.41
N ARG A 206 -13.63 -0.86 20.27
CA ARG A 206 -13.85 -1.84 21.36
C ARG A 206 -12.91 -1.64 22.55
N GLU A 207 -11.65 -1.23 22.34
CA GLU A 207 -10.74 -0.90 23.46
C GLU A 207 -11.17 0.37 24.19
N SER A 208 -11.58 1.41 23.47
CA SER A 208 -12.14 2.64 24.07
C SER A 208 -13.35 2.35 24.96
N ASN A 209 -14.21 1.41 24.56
CA ASN A 209 -15.38 1.04 25.36
C ASN A 209 -15.04 0.16 26.57
N LYS A 210 -13.92 -0.57 26.54
CA LYS A 210 -13.44 -1.34 27.70
C LYS A 210 -12.74 -0.47 28.74
N GLY A 211 -12.08 0.61 28.33
CA GLY A 211 -11.45 1.57 29.25
C GLY A 211 -12.43 2.57 29.91
N LYS A 212 -13.71 2.53 29.52
CA LYS A 212 -14.80 3.35 30.10
C LYS A 212 -15.74 2.56 31.03
N LYS A 213 -15.54 1.25 31.16
CA LYS A 213 -16.23 0.37 32.13
C LYS A 213 -15.32 0.11 33.31
#